data_AF-A0AAT9H1D2-F1
#
_entry.id   AF-A0AAT9H1D2-F1
#
_cell.length_a   1.000
_cell.length_b   1.000
_cell.length_c   1.000
_cell.angle_alpha   90.00
_cell.angle_beta   90.00
_cell.angle_gamma   90.00
#
_symmetry.space_group_name_H-M   'P 1'
#
loop_
_entity.id
_entity.type
_entity.pdbx_description
1 polymer ?
#
loop_
_entity_poly.entity_id
_entity_poly.type
_entity_poly.pdbx_seq_one_letter_code
_entity_poly.pdbx_strand_id
1 'polypeptide(L)'
;MTPNLQIELRRFISSNVVSKLNKFYFENDALLIKGIDVSIGTVLMGLYNRAEESDFYKGITSLIQDESTFYQEVDFTSGRILSVDDCYRLEGNSLLKEIFTNKKGRISEMISNEVGIKSETAREILNFSALLVVSYLKNNIQILESLKLLLEDQKRDILNSIPPGIKIILGFSCYETVEEKNQSIGRSIFTLFGHNFFSF
;
A
#
# COMPACT_ATOMS: atom_id res chain seq x y z
N MET A 1 9.99 -1.83 17.39
CA MET A 1 9.67 -1.62 15.96
C MET A 1 8.20 -1.90 15.79
N THR A 2 7.42 -0.91 15.36
CA THR A 2 6.02 -1.13 14.95
C THR A 2 6.03 -2.04 13.72
N PRO A 3 5.23 -3.12 13.68
CA PRO A 3 5.16 -3.98 12.51
C PRO A 3 4.74 -3.16 11.28
N ASN A 4 5.22 -3.58 10.10
CA ASN A 4 4.80 -2.95 8.84
C ASN A 4 3.27 -3.11 8.67
N LEU A 5 2.55 -2.00 8.51
CA LEU A 5 1.09 -1.97 8.53
C LEU A 5 0.47 -2.79 7.39
N GLN A 6 1.12 -2.80 6.22
CA GLN A 6 0.67 -3.63 5.10
C GLN A 6 0.77 -5.12 5.44
N ILE A 7 1.87 -5.54 6.08
CA ILE A 7 2.06 -6.92 6.53
C ILE A 7 1.03 -7.29 7.60
N GLU A 8 0.72 -6.37 8.52
CA GLU A 8 -0.28 -6.59 9.54
C GLU A 8 -1.68 -6.77 8.95
N LEU A 9 -2.11 -5.88 8.06
CA LEU A 9 -3.38 -5.99 7.36
C LEU A 9 -3.47 -7.27 6.52
N ARG A 10 -2.35 -7.71 5.93
CA ARG A 10 -2.31 -8.95 5.16
C ARG A 10 -2.62 -10.20 6.00
N ARG A 11 -2.35 -10.18 7.32
CA ARG A 11 -2.63 -11.31 8.23
C ARG A 11 -4.13 -11.55 8.40
N PHE A 12 -4.96 -10.53 8.21
CA PHE A 12 -6.42 -10.67 8.26
C PHE A 12 -6.97 -11.55 7.13
N ILE A 13 -6.22 -11.67 6.03
CA ILE A 13 -6.62 -12.40 4.83
C ILE A 13 -6.17 -13.86 4.94
N SER A 14 -7.01 -14.66 5.57
CA SER A 14 -6.80 -16.11 5.69
C SER A 14 -7.00 -16.83 4.35
N SER A 15 -6.58 -18.09 4.27
CA SER A 15 -6.86 -18.96 3.12
C SER A 15 -8.36 -19.11 2.84
N ASN A 16 -9.20 -19.06 3.87
CA ASN A 16 -10.66 -19.09 3.72
C ASN A 16 -11.20 -17.85 3.01
N VAL A 17 -10.66 -16.67 3.33
CA VAL A 17 -11.00 -15.41 2.65
C VAL A 17 -10.62 -15.49 1.16
N VAL A 18 -9.39 -15.92 0.88
CA VAL A 18 -8.91 -16.09 -0.51
C VAL A 18 -9.79 -17.08 -1.27
N SER A 19 -10.11 -18.23 -0.66
CA SER A 19 -10.98 -19.23 -1.28
C SER A 19 -12.39 -18.70 -1.57
N LYS A 20 -12.99 -17.92 -0.65
CA LYS A 20 -14.28 -17.27 -0.88
C LYS A 20 -14.23 -16.26 -2.02
N LEU A 21 -13.25 -15.36 -2.02
CA LEU A 21 -13.05 -14.41 -3.12
C LEU A 21 -12.85 -15.15 -4.44
N ASN A 22 -12.07 -16.23 -4.45
CA ASN A 22 -11.85 -17.00 -5.66
C ASN A 22 -13.12 -17.68 -6.18
N LYS A 23 -14.05 -18.11 -5.31
CA LYS A 23 -15.37 -18.60 -5.76
C LYS A 23 -16.20 -17.54 -6.50
N PHE A 24 -16.02 -16.27 -6.18
CA PHE A 24 -16.71 -15.18 -6.88
C PHE A 24 -16.04 -14.80 -8.20
N TYR A 25 -14.70 -14.85 -8.24
CA TYR A 25 -13.94 -14.25 -9.34
C TYR A 25 -13.24 -15.26 -10.26
N PHE A 26 -13.07 -16.52 -9.85
CA PHE A 26 -12.43 -17.57 -10.63
C PHE A 26 -11.02 -17.18 -11.13
N GLU A 27 -10.21 -16.66 -10.22
CA GLU A 27 -8.83 -16.24 -10.47
C GLU A 27 -7.83 -17.29 -9.98
N ASN A 28 -6.57 -17.13 -10.36
CA ASN A 28 -5.50 -17.90 -9.73
C ASN A 28 -5.26 -17.38 -8.30
N ASP A 29 -5.21 -18.28 -7.30
CA ASP A 29 -5.02 -17.93 -5.89
C ASP A 29 -3.78 -17.05 -5.66
N ALA A 30 -2.66 -17.35 -6.32
CA ALA A 30 -1.42 -16.60 -6.15
C ALA A 30 -1.54 -15.18 -6.75
N LEU A 31 -2.21 -15.04 -7.89
CA LEU A 31 -2.47 -13.74 -8.50
C LEU A 31 -3.48 -12.92 -7.69
N LEU A 32 -4.50 -13.58 -7.14
CA LEU A 32 -5.49 -12.94 -6.28
C LEU A 32 -4.83 -12.41 -4.99
N ILE A 33 -4.00 -13.22 -4.34
CA ILE A 33 -3.21 -12.81 -3.17
C ILE A 33 -2.33 -11.61 -3.51
N LYS A 34 -1.56 -11.70 -4.60
CA LYS A 34 -0.70 -10.60 -5.06
C LYS A 34 -1.51 -9.34 -5.34
N GLY A 35 -2.67 -9.46 -5.97
CA GLY A 35 -3.56 -8.34 -6.26
C GLY A 35 -4.07 -7.66 -4.99
N ILE A 36 -4.38 -8.44 -3.96
CA ILE A 36 -4.79 -7.90 -2.66
C ILE A 36 -3.60 -7.21 -1.98
N ASP A 37 -2.41 -7.80 -1.98
CA ASP A 37 -1.19 -7.18 -1.41
C ASP A 37 -0.92 -5.81 -2.05
N VAL A 38 -0.96 -5.75 -3.39
CA VAL A 38 -0.79 -4.52 -4.16
C VAL A 38 -1.90 -3.51 -3.82
N SER A 39 -3.14 -3.97 -3.71
CA SER A 39 -4.29 -3.11 -3.40
C SER A 39 -4.19 -2.49 -2.01
N ILE A 40 -3.78 -3.25 -0.99
CA ILE A 40 -3.55 -2.73 0.36
C ILE A 40 -2.46 -1.65 0.34
N GLY A 41 -1.30 -1.94 -0.26
CA GLY A 41 -0.21 -0.96 -0.37
C GLY A 41 -0.66 0.31 -1.10
N THR A 42 -1.42 0.15 -2.18
CA THR A 42 -1.97 1.25 -2.97
C THR A 42 -2.89 2.14 -2.14
N VAL A 43 -3.79 1.55 -1.34
CA VAL A 43 -4.68 2.28 -0.44
C VAL A 43 -3.89 3.03 0.63
N LEU A 44 -2.91 2.38 1.28
CA LEU A 44 -2.07 3.03 2.30
C LEU A 44 -1.33 4.24 1.73
N MET A 45 -0.75 4.13 0.54
CA MET A 45 -0.09 5.25 -0.12
C MET A 45 -1.07 6.32 -0.64
N GLY A 46 -2.30 5.93 -0.95
CA GLY A 46 -3.40 6.87 -1.20
C GLY A 46 -3.75 7.70 0.03
N LEU A 47 -3.89 7.07 1.19
CA LEU A 47 -4.13 7.74 2.47
C LEU A 47 -2.96 8.66 2.86
N TYR A 48 -1.73 8.24 2.60
CA TYR A 48 -0.54 9.06 2.80
C TYR A 48 -0.59 10.35 1.96
N ASN A 49 -0.97 10.25 0.68
CA ASN A 49 -1.04 11.42 -0.22
C ASN A 49 -2.10 12.46 0.19
N ARG A 50 -3.09 12.05 0.98
CA ARG A 50 -4.17 12.93 1.48
C ARG A 50 -3.92 13.40 2.91
N ALA A 51 -2.79 13.04 3.52
CA ALA A 51 -2.51 13.28 4.93
C ALA A 51 -2.42 14.76 5.34
N GLU A 52 -2.14 15.66 4.39
CA GLU A 52 -2.05 17.11 4.64
C GLU A 52 -3.42 17.78 4.73
N GLU A 53 -4.49 17.08 4.33
CA GLU A 53 -5.84 17.61 4.40
C GLU A 53 -6.37 17.50 5.82
N SER A 54 -6.73 18.64 6.41
CA SER A 54 -7.27 18.69 7.77
C SER A 54 -8.46 17.75 7.90
N ASP A 55 -8.47 16.98 8.99
CA ASP A 55 -9.53 16.05 9.38
C ASP A 55 -9.84 14.93 8.38
N PHE A 56 -9.06 14.76 7.30
CA PHE A 56 -9.29 13.73 6.29
C PHE A 56 -9.39 12.31 6.90
N TYR A 57 -8.46 11.96 7.79
CA TYR A 57 -8.44 10.66 8.46
C TYR A 57 -9.66 10.41 9.35
N LYS A 58 -10.16 11.44 10.03
CA LYS A 58 -11.40 11.34 10.83
C LYS A 58 -12.62 11.23 9.92
N GLY A 59 -12.67 12.04 8.86
CA GLY A 59 -13.73 12.02 7.87
C GLY A 59 -13.86 10.65 7.21
N ILE A 60 -12.77 10.08 6.72
CA ILE A 60 -12.82 8.79 6.03
C ILE A 60 -13.17 7.63 6.96
N THR A 61 -12.67 7.61 8.19
CA THR A 61 -13.04 6.56 9.16
C THR A 61 -14.48 6.69 9.64
N SER A 62 -15.05 7.90 9.67
CA SER A 62 -16.47 8.11 9.98
C SER A 62 -17.44 7.56 8.92
N LEU A 63 -16.96 7.28 7.70
CA LEU A 63 -17.76 6.64 6.66
C LEU A 63 -18.05 5.16 6.96
N ILE A 64 -17.27 4.54 7.83
CA ILE A 64 -17.53 3.18 8.30
C ILE A 64 -18.53 3.26 9.44
N GLN A 65 -19.71 2.70 9.28
CA GLN A 65 -20.70 2.59 10.35
C GLN A 65 -20.35 1.43 11.28
N ASP A 66 -20.61 1.55 12.59
CA ASP A 66 -20.36 0.45 13.54
C ASP A 66 -21.22 -0.79 13.26
N GLU A 67 -22.37 -0.55 12.61
CA GLU A 67 -23.32 -1.57 12.17
C GLU A 67 -23.08 -2.04 10.73
N SER A 68 -22.00 -1.60 10.07
CA SER A 68 -21.68 -2.10 8.73
C SER A 68 -21.34 -3.58 8.78
N THR A 69 -21.90 -4.35 7.82
CA THR A 69 -21.74 -5.80 7.76
C THR A 69 -20.26 -6.18 7.77
N PHE A 70 -19.45 -5.49 6.95
CA PHE A 70 -18.02 -5.77 6.89
C PHE A 70 -17.34 -5.53 8.23
N TYR A 71 -17.62 -4.41 8.90
CA TYR A 71 -16.96 -4.07 10.16
C TYR A 71 -17.23 -5.13 11.25
N GLN A 72 -18.44 -5.68 11.27
CA GLN A 72 -18.84 -6.76 12.20
C GLN A 72 -18.22 -8.12 11.85
N GLU A 73 -17.90 -8.37 10.58
CA GLU A 73 -17.26 -9.61 10.12
C GLU A 73 -15.75 -9.66 10.41
N VAL A 74 -15.14 -8.54 10.80
CA VAL A 74 -13.71 -8.47 11.14
C VAL A 74 -13.52 -8.64 12.64
N ASP A 75 -12.83 -9.71 13.03
CA ASP A 75 -12.36 -9.90 14.40
C ASP A 75 -10.98 -9.24 14.55
N PHE A 76 -10.98 -7.97 14.95
CA PHE A 76 -9.76 -7.18 15.15
C PHE A 76 -8.88 -7.70 16.28
N THR A 77 -9.45 -8.40 17.26
CA THR A 77 -8.68 -8.93 18.41
C THR A 77 -7.84 -10.13 17.98
N SER A 78 -8.41 -11.02 17.17
CA SER A 78 -7.68 -12.19 16.65
C SER A 78 -7.02 -11.95 15.30
N GLY A 79 -7.20 -10.76 14.70
CA GLY A 79 -6.55 -10.36 13.46
C GLY A 79 -7.01 -11.16 12.25
N ARG A 80 -8.31 -11.48 12.16
CA ARG A 80 -8.88 -12.30 11.07
C ARG A 80 -10.25 -11.81 10.62
N ILE A 81 -10.57 -12.12 9.37
CA ILE A 81 -11.91 -11.91 8.82
C ILE A 81 -12.70 -13.22 8.95
N LEU A 82 -13.86 -13.17 9.62
CA LEU A 82 -14.70 -14.33 9.91
C LEU A 82 -15.47 -14.79 8.67
N SER A 83 -16.02 -13.83 7.93
CA SER A 83 -16.74 -14.04 6.69
C SER A 83 -16.50 -12.87 5.74
N VAL A 84 -16.70 -13.11 4.45
CA VAL A 84 -16.59 -12.10 3.41
C VAL A 84 -17.83 -12.22 2.55
N ASP A 85 -18.76 -11.32 2.80
CA ASP A 85 -19.92 -11.07 1.96
C ASP A 85 -19.58 -10.03 0.87
N ASP A 86 -20.51 -9.72 -0.02
CA ASP A 86 -20.29 -8.80 -1.16
C ASP A 86 -20.50 -7.31 -0.83
N CYS A 87 -20.65 -6.97 0.46
CA CYS A 87 -20.80 -5.62 0.98
C CYS A 87 -19.67 -4.67 0.55
N TYR A 88 -18.44 -5.18 0.39
CA TYR A 88 -17.29 -4.40 -0.05
C TYR A 88 -17.47 -3.74 -1.42
N ARG A 89 -18.32 -4.29 -2.30
CA ARG A 89 -18.57 -3.76 -3.64
C ARG A 89 -19.18 -2.35 -3.59
N LEU A 90 -20.02 -2.10 -2.59
CA LEU A 90 -20.71 -0.82 -2.39
C LEU A 90 -19.94 0.06 -1.41
N GLU A 91 -19.60 -0.46 -0.23
CA GLU A 91 -18.97 0.29 0.86
C GLU A 91 -17.53 0.71 0.51
N GLY A 92 -16.75 -0.16 -0.13
CA GLY A 92 -15.37 0.18 -0.53
C GLY A 92 -15.31 1.25 -1.63
N ASN A 93 -16.37 1.39 -2.43
CA ASN A 93 -16.39 2.33 -3.54
C ASN A 93 -16.44 3.79 -3.07
N SER A 94 -17.17 4.11 -2.00
CA SER A 94 -17.22 5.47 -1.44
C SER A 94 -15.86 5.86 -0.87
N LEU A 95 -15.21 4.96 -0.11
CA LEU A 95 -13.88 5.19 0.45
C LEU A 95 -12.86 5.51 -0.65
N LEU A 96 -12.82 4.71 -1.71
CA LEU A 96 -11.87 4.91 -2.80
C LEU A 96 -12.11 6.22 -3.57
N LYS A 97 -13.34 6.74 -3.61
CA LYS A 97 -13.61 8.07 -4.19
C LYS A 97 -12.99 9.18 -3.34
N GLU A 98 -13.06 9.08 -2.02
CA GLU A 98 -12.39 10.04 -1.12
C GLU A 98 -10.86 9.93 -1.19
N ILE A 99 -10.32 8.71 -1.26
CA ILE A 99 -8.86 8.49 -1.30
C ILE A 99 -8.25 8.90 -2.64
N PHE A 100 -8.85 8.46 -3.75
CA PHE A 100 -8.24 8.57 -5.07
C PHE A 100 -8.95 9.55 -6.01
N THR A 101 -10.06 10.15 -5.59
CA THR A 101 -10.87 11.10 -6.39
C THR A 101 -11.14 10.56 -7.80
N ASN A 102 -10.49 11.11 -8.82
CA ASN A 102 -10.66 10.75 -10.23
C ASN A 102 -9.68 9.65 -10.72
N LYS A 103 -8.74 9.20 -9.89
CA LYS A 103 -7.70 8.23 -10.28
C LYS A 103 -8.12 6.76 -10.10
N LYS A 104 -9.23 6.49 -9.40
CA LYS A 104 -9.67 5.13 -9.05
C LYS A 104 -9.67 4.18 -10.26
N GLY A 105 -10.33 4.57 -11.35
CA GLY A 105 -10.47 3.70 -12.54
C GLY A 105 -9.12 3.31 -13.14
N ARG A 106 -8.22 4.29 -13.25
CA ARG A 106 -6.85 4.08 -13.75
C ARG A 106 -6.03 3.18 -12.83
N ILE A 107 -6.21 3.31 -11.51
CA ILE A 107 -5.54 2.45 -10.53
C ILE A 107 -6.02 1.01 -10.68
N SER A 108 -7.33 0.76 -10.72
CA SER A 108 -7.85 -0.61 -10.87
C SER A 108 -7.44 -1.26 -12.20
N GLU A 109 -7.41 -0.47 -13.29
CA GLU A 109 -6.93 -0.95 -14.59
C GLU A 109 -5.43 -1.28 -14.54
N MET A 110 -4.63 -0.44 -13.87
CA MET A 110 -3.21 -0.71 -13.70
C MET A 110 -2.96 -1.96 -12.85
N ILE A 111 -3.73 -2.17 -11.77
CA ILE A 111 -3.66 -3.40 -10.96
C ILE A 111 -3.97 -4.62 -11.84
N SER A 112 -5.05 -4.55 -12.62
CA SER A 112 -5.44 -5.61 -13.56
C SER A 112 -4.29 -6.00 -14.48
N ASN A 113 -3.68 -5.01 -15.14
CA ASN A 113 -2.61 -5.21 -16.12
C ASN A 113 -1.30 -5.72 -15.49
N GLU A 114 -0.87 -5.13 -14.37
CA GLU A 114 0.42 -5.45 -13.72
C GLU A 114 0.38 -6.78 -12.94
N VAL A 115 -0.80 -7.16 -12.43
CA VAL A 115 -0.98 -8.41 -11.69
C VAL A 115 -1.39 -9.55 -12.63
N GLY A 116 -2.10 -9.26 -13.71
CA GLY A 116 -2.61 -10.25 -14.65
C GLY A 116 -3.92 -10.92 -14.21
N ILE A 117 -4.81 -10.16 -13.56
CA ILE A 117 -6.15 -10.60 -13.15
C ILE A 117 -7.21 -9.87 -13.98
N LYS A 118 -8.47 -10.30 -13.93
CA LYS A 118 -9.54 -9.58 -14.64
C LYS A 118 -9.75 -8.18 -14.04
N SER A 119 -10.12 -7.22 -14.90
CA SER A 119 -10.37 -5.84 -14.47
C SER A 119 -11.51 -5.71 -13.45
N GLU A 120 -12.53 -6.55 -13.56
CA GLU A 120 -13.58 -6.66 -12.55
C GLU A 120 -13.01 -7.07 -11.20
N THR A 121 -12.19 -8.12 -11.15
CA THR A 121 -11.52 -8.61 -9.94
C THR A 121 -10.66 -7.52 -9.32
N ALA A 122 -9.82 -6.86 -10.14
CA ALA A 122 -8.94 -5.78 -9.69
C ALA A 122 -9.71 -4.64 -9.02
N ARG A 123 -10.87 -4.26 -9.58
CA ARG A 123 -11.76 -3.25 -8.98
C ARG A 123 -12.29 -3.72 -7.62
N GLU A 124 -12.72 -4.97 -7.53
CA GLU A 124 -13.35 -5.49 -6.32
C GLU A 124 -12.35 -5.74 -5.19
N ILE A 125 -11.16 -6.25 -5.47
CA ILE A 125 -10.12 -6.41 -4.45
C ILE A 125 -9.58 -5.06 -3.96
N LEU A 126 -9.60 -4.03 -4.81
CA LEU A 126 -9.27 -2.66 -4.40
C LEU A 126 -10.35 -2.09 -3.48
N ASN A 127 -11.63 -2.31 -3.79
CA ASN A 127 -12.75 -1.95 -2.90
C ASN A 127 -12.62 -2.65 -1.53
N PHE A 128 -12.41 -3.97 -1.55
CA PHE A 128 -12.19 -4.79 -0.36
C PHE A 128 -11.00 -4.29 0.48
N SER A 129 -9.87 -4.01 -0.17
CA SER A 129 -8.66 -3.53 0.52
C SER A 129 -8.87 -2.17 1.17
N ALA A 130 -9.60 -1.26 0.51
CA ALA A 130 -9.94 0.03 1.09
C ALA A 130 -10.81 -0.13 2.34
N LEU A 131 -11.82 -0.99 2.26
CA LEU A 131 -12.72 -1.25 3.36
C LEU A 131 -11.98 -1.89 4.55
N LEU A 132 -11.10 -2.86 4.29
CA LEU A 132 -10.25 -3.48 5.31
C LEU A 132 -9.34 -2.46 6.00
N VAL A 133 -8.60 -1.65 5.22
CA VAL A 133 -7.67 -0.65 5.75
C VAL A 133 -8.41 0.37 6.63
N VAL A 134 -9.48 0.96 6.12
CA VAL A 134 -10.20 2.02 6.86
C VAL A 134 -10.92 1.44 8.08
N SER A 135 -11.47 0.23 8.00
CA SER A 135 -12.05 -0.48 9.15
C SER A 135 -11.01 -0.74 10.24
N TYR A 136 -9.82 -1.20 9.85
CA TYR A 136 -8.70 -1.39 10.77
C TYR A 136 -8.30 -0.07 11.45
N LEU A 137 -8.20 1.02 10.68
CA LEU A 137 -7.85 2.34 11.22
C LEU A 137 -8.91 2.89 12.17
N LYS A 138 -10.20 2.68 11.85
CA LYS A 138 -11.31 3.03 12.74
C LYS A 138 -11.20 2.29 14.08
N ASN A 139 -10.88 1.01 14.07
CA ASN A 139 -10.69 0.23 15.29
C ASN A 139 -9.42 0.62 16.07
N ASN A 140 -8.43 1.20 15.40
CA ASN A 140 -7.12 1.56 15.96
C ASN A 140 -6.89 3.08 15.95
N ILE A 141 -7.68 3.83 16.73
CA ILE A 141 -7.64 5.31 16.78
C ILE A 141 -6.24 5.86 17.10
N GLN A 142 -5.46 5.19 17.93
CA GLN A 142 -4.08 5.60 18.25
C GLN A 142 -3.15 5.57 17.02
N ILE A 143 -3.34 4.59 16.13
CA ILE A 143 -2.63 4.53 14.85
C ILE A 143 -3.10 5.66 13.95
N LEU A 144 -4.40 5.96 13.92
CA LEU A 144 -4.97 7.03 13.10
C LEU A 144 -4.30 8.39 13.36
N GLU A 145 -4.06 8.73 14.63
CA GLU A 145 -3.44 10.00 15.05
C GLU A 145 -1.99 10.14 14.57
N SER A 146 -1.27 9.02 14.46
CA SER A 146 0.14 8.96 14.05
C SER A 146 0.36 8.40 12.65
N LEU A 147 -0.73 8.18 11.89
CA LEU A 147 -0.72 7.38 10.66
C LEU A 147 0.24 7.93 9.61
N LYS A 148 0.28 9.26 9.44
CA LYS A 148 1.18 9.90 8.47
C LYS A 148 2.64 9.60 8.78
N LEU A 149 3.05 9.73 10.05
CA LEU A 149 4.42 9.48 10.49
C LEU A 149 4.78 7.99 10.34
N LEU A 150 3.84 7.10 10.70
CA LEU A 150 4.01 5.66 10.52
C LEU A 150 4.18 5.29 9.03
N LEU A 151 3.34 5.86 8.17
CA LEU A 151 3.41 5.61 6.73
C LEU A 151 4.66 6.22 6.10
N GLU A 152 5.18 7.34 6.60
CA GLU A 152 6.47 7.90 6.14
C GLU A 152 7.62 6.93 6.47
N ASP A 153 7.68 6.40 7.69
CA ASP A 153 8.70 5.43 8.11
C ASP A 153 8.65 4.14 7.28
N GLN A 154 7.44 3.71 6.91
CA GLN A 154 7.20 2.47 6.16
C GLN A 154 7.10 2.68 4.63
N LYS A 155 7.21 3.93 4.16
CA LYS A 155 6.91 4.34 2.79
C LYS A 155 7.66 3.54 1.75
N ARG A 156 8.97 3.39 1.92
CA ARG A 156 9.84 2.67 0.99
C ARG A 156 9.39 1.21 0.86
N ASP A 157 9.15 0.55 1.98
CA ASP A 157 8.79 -0.86 2.01
C ASP A 157 7.42 -1.10 1.38
N ILE A 158 6.44 -0.22 1.67
CA ILE A 158 5.12 -0.27 1.05
C ILE A 158 5.21 0.00 -0.46
N LEU A 159 5.94 1.04 -0.87
CA LEU A 159 6.14 1.32 -2.30
C LEU A 159 6.82 0.14 -3.02
N ASN A 160 7.75 -0.58 -2.39
CA ASN A 160 8.39 -1.74 -3.01
C ASN A 160 7.42 -2.89 -3.33
N SER A 161 6.29 -2.97 -2.64
CA SER A 161 5.23 -3.95 -2.94
C SER A 161 4.30 -3.55 -4.08
N ILE A 162 4.34 -2.28 -4.51
CA ILE A 162 3.42 -1.73 -5.51
C ILE A 162 4.10 -1.70 -6.89
N PRO A 163 3.41 -2.08 -7.98
CA PRO A 163 3.92 -1.94 -9.34
C PRO A 163 4.29 -0.50 -9.72
N PRO A 164 5.33 -0.28 -10.53
CA PRO A 164 5.76 1.06 -10.95
C PRO A 164 4.66 1.92 -11.58
N GLY A 165 3.78 1.33 -12.41
CA GLY A 165 2.69 2.06 -13.05
C GLY A 165 1.73 2.71 -12.04
N ILE A 166 1.46 2.04 -10.92
CA ILE A 166 0.60 2.58 -9.86
C ILE A 166 1.33 3.68 -9.09
N LYS A 167 2.63 3.53 -8.79
CA LYS A 167 3.45 4.56 -8.13
C LYS A 167 3.35 5.90 -8.88
N ILE A 168 3.48 5.84 -10.20
CA ILE A 168 3.40 7.01 -11.08
C ILE A 168 2.02 7.66 -11.00
N ILE A 169 0.94 6.88 -11.05
CA ILE A 169 -0.44 7.41 -10.91
C ILE A 169 -0.64 8.11 -9.56
N LEU A 170 -0.06 7.55 -8.50
CA LEU A 170 -0.06 8.12 -7.16
C LEU A 170 0.88 9.34 -7.01
N GLY A 171 1.74 9.61 -7.99
CA GLY A 171 2.65 10.76 -7.99
C GLY A 171 4.01 10.50 -7.32
N PHE A 172 4.37 9.24 -7.09
CA PHE A 172 5.69 8.87 -6.57
C PHE A 172 6.69 8.70 -7.73
N SER A 173 7.92 9.14 -7.50
CA SER A 173 9.05 8.85 -8.38
C SER A 173 9.41 7.36 -8.31
N CYS A 174 9.71 6.76 -9.47
CA CYS A 174 10.27 5.40 -9.55
C CYS A 174 11.80 5.38 -9.45
N TYR A 175 12.44 6.55 -9.38
CA TYR A 175 13.89 6.68 -9.28
C TYR A 175 14.30 6.78 -7.81
N GLU A 176 15.08 5.81 -7.34
CA GLU A 176 15.87 5.98 -6.12
C GLU A 176 17.01 6.95 -6.45
N THR A 177 17.00 8.13 -5.85
CA THR A 177 18.21 8.94 -5.79
C THR A 177 19.20 8.19 -4.91
N VAL A 178 20.20 7.56 -5.51
CA VAL A 178 21.39 7.12 -4.80
C VAL A 178 22.05 8.40 -4.28
N GLU A 179 21.90 8.70 -2.99
CA GLU A 179 22.77 9.67 -2.35
C GLU A 179 24.18 9.10 -2.44
N GLU A 180 24.97 9.60 -3.39
CA GLU A 180 26.42 9.40 -3.37
C GLU A 180 26.90 9.91 -2.02
N LYS A 181 27.27 8.98 -1.14
CA LYS A 181 28.13 9.28 0.01
C LYS A 181 29.35 9.97 -0.59
N ASN A 182 29.40 11.30 -0.47
CA ASN A 182 30.60 12.08 -0.69
C ASN A 182 31.70 11.50 0.20
N GLN A 183 32.44 10.54 -0.32
CA GLN A 183 33.75 10.20 0.19
C GLN A 183 34.58 11.46 -0.03
N SER A 184 34.78 12.19 1.06
CA SER A 184 35.87 13.14 1.19
C SER A 184 37.15 12.46 0.77
N ILE A 185 37.50 12.55 -0.52
CA ILE A 185 38.84 12.27 -1.02
C ILE A 185 39.69 13.38 -0.45
N GLY A 186 40.24 13.09 0.72
CA GLY A 186 41.26 13.90 1.36
C GLY A 186 42.40 14.11 0.36
N ARG A 187 42.66 15.40 0.11
CA ARG A 187 43.91 15.99 -0.39
C ARG A 187 45.10 15.02 -0.40
N SER A 188 45.67 14.79 -1.57
CA SER A 188 47.13 14.79 -1.70
C SER A 188 47.55 15.31 -3.08
N ILE A 189 47.61 16.64 -3.17
CA ILE A 189 48.44 17.35 -4.13
C ILE A 189 49.82 17.35 -3.47
N PHE A 190 50.71 16.40 -3.77
CA PHE A 190 52.18 16.52 -3.63
C PHE A 190 52.86 15.16 -3.87
N THR A 191 53.24 14.91 -5.12
CA THR A 191 54.57 14.34 -5.49
C THR A 191 54.76 14.57 -6.99
N LEU A 192 54.98 15.85 -7.32
CA LEU A 192 55.73 16.26 -8.50
C LEU A 192 57.19 16.35 -8.05
N PHE A 193 58.12 15.81 -8.85
CA PHE A 193 59.60 15.81 -8.73
C PHE A 193 60.29 14.58 -8.10
N GLY A 194 61.04 13.85 -8.96
CA GLY A 194 62.03 12.85 -8.57
C GLY A 194 62.57 12.05 -9.76
N HIS A 195 63.53 12.62 -10.48
CA HIS A 195 64.27 12.08 -11.63
C HIS A 195 64.88 10.66 -11.47
N ASN A 196 64.91 9.94 -12.60
CA ASN A 196 65.93 9.01 -13.17
C ASN A 196 66.68 7.99 -12.30
N PHE A 197 66.80 6.73 -12.77
CA PHE A 197 68.07 6.06 -13.16
C PHE A 197 67.85 4.59 -13.68
N PHE A 198 68.20 4.37 -14.97
CA PHE A 198 68.85 3.21 -15.66
C PHE A 198 68.24 1.81 -15.98
N SER A 199 68.49 1.44 -17.27
CA SER A 199 68.91 0.15 -17.91
C SER A 199 67.91 -1.02 -17.98
N PHE A 200 67.69 -1.73 -19.10
CA PHE A 200 68.50 -2.06 -20.28
C PHE A 200 67.79 -1.80 -21.62
#